data_AF-A0A7W3XRI3-F1
#
_entry.id   AF-A0A7W3XRI3-F1
#
_cell.length_a   1.000
_cell.length_b   1.000
_cell.length_c   1.000
_cell.angle_alpha   90.00
_cell.angle_beta   90.00
_cell.angle_gamma   90.00
#
_symmetry.space_group_name_H-M   'P 1'
#
loop_
_entity.id
_entity.type
_entity.pdbx_description
1 polymer ?
#
loop_
_entity_poly.entity_id
_entity_poly.type
_entity_poly.pdbx_seq_one_letter_code
_entity_poly.pdbx_strand_id
1 'polypeptide(L)'
;MFETKYIKVLGLILTVVILNILVLSPGFFGVEIGGSAFSTAFGVTLLFASALVLIYGCYYFLFKKPEAVPIKEIKTHEDYVEALSHYRRIRMLEDDVTLALSQLDRIRKKRDTLLDVLNQRFDSTELSYKKFASVTLEVEKLFYLNIRSILNRLSVFDETEFESVMNQKNARFSTELLQERRTVYSEYLTFIKSSLATNEEIMLKLDKLLLEISRLDSFEPGDIENMPCMQEIDSLIKQTKLYKN
;
A
#
# COMPACT_ATOMS: atom_id res chain seq x y z
N MET A 1 -11.59 2.19 6.05
CA MET A 1 -10.47 2.19 7.03
C MET A 1 -10.95 2.38 8.49
N PHE A 2 -11.91 3.27 8.77
CA PHE A 2 -12.49 3.37 10.12
C PHE A 2 -13.35 2.15 10.49
N GLU A 3 -14.17 1.65 9.55
CA GLU A 3 -15.06 0.50 9.79
C GLU A 3 -14.31 -0.76 10.22
N THR A 4 -13.17 -1.08 9.59
CA THR A 4 -12.38 -2.26 9.94
C THR A 4 -11.77 -2.20 11.34
N LYS A 5 -11.49 -1.01 11.88
CA LYS A 5 -11.01 -0.86 13.26
C LYS A 5 -12.12 -1.11 14.27
N TYR A 6 -13.31 -0.55 14.03
CA TYR A 6 -14.46 -0.77 14.91
C TYR A 6 -14.96 -2.22 14.87
N ILE A 7 -14.90 -2.89 13.72
CA ILE A 7 -15.21 -4.33 13.61
C ILE A 7 -14.24 -5.17 14.46
N LYS A 8 -12.93 -4.87 14.44
CA LYS A 8 -11.94 -5.56 15.28
C LYS A 8 -12.19 -5.35 16.78
N VAL A 9 -12.51 -4.13 17.19
CA VAL A 9 -12.86 -3.81 18.58
C VAL A 9 -14.14 -4.52 19.01
N LEU A 10 -15.17 -4.52 18.15
CA LEU A 10 -16.44 -5.21 18.41
C LEU A 10 -16.23 -6.72 18.54
N GLY A 11 -15.41 -7.32 17.68
CA GLY A 11 -15.01 -8.73 17.78
C GLY A 11 -14.26 -9.05 19.09
N LEU A 12 -13.36 -8.16 19.52
CA LEU A 12 -12.66 -8.31 20.81
C LEU A 12 -13.64 -8.27 21.99
N ILE A 13 -14.56 -7.30 22.01
CA ILE A 13 -15.57 -7.17 23.05
C ILE A 13 -16.45 -8.42 23.11
N LEU A 14 -16.98 -8.86 21.97
CA LEU A 14 -17.81 -10.06 21.90
C LEU A 14 -17.07 -11.30 22.41
N THR A 15 -15.80 -11.47 22.05
CA THR A 15 -14.99 -12.61 22.50
C THR A 15 -14.83 -12.61 24.01
N VAL A 16 -14.49 -11.47 24.61
CA VAL A 16 -14.33 -11.33 26.06
C VAL A 16 -15.65 -11.55 26.80
N VAL A 17 -16.76 -11.03 26.26
CA VAL A 17 -18.11 -11.23 26.83
C VAL A 17 -18.49 -12.71 26.80
N ILE A 18 -18.32 -13.39 25.66
CA ILE A 18 -18.61 -14.82 25.52
C ILE A 18 -17.77 -15.64 26.50
N LEU A 19 -16.46 -15.35 26.62
CA LEU A 19 -15.58 -16.04 27.55
C LEU A 19 -16.05 -15.89 29.00
N ASN A 20 -16.37 -14.67 29.43
CA ASN A 20 -16.87 -14.42 30.79
C ASN A 20 -18.20 -15.14 31.05
N ILE A 21 -19.11 -15.16 30.08
CA ILE A 21 -20.38 -15.90 30.20
C ILE A 21 -20.11 -17.40 30.35
N LEU A 22 -19.26 -17.99 29.51
CA LEU A 22 -18.96 -19.42 29.58
C LEU A 22 -18.34 -19.81 30.93
N VAL A 23 -17.47 -18.96 31.50
CA VAL A 23 -16.78 -19.30 32.74
C VAL A 23 -17.64 -19.03 33.99
N LEU A 24 -18.34 -17.91 34.04
CA LEU A 24 -19.08 -17.46 35.23
C LEU A 24 -20.54 -17.92 35.26
N SER A 25 -21.11 -18.34 34.12
CA SER A 25 -22.49 -18.82 34.07
C SER A 25 -22.62 -20.21 34.69
N PRO A 26 -23.61 -20.43 35.57
CA PRO A 26 -23.91 -21.75 36.14
C PRO A 26 -24.26 -22.83 35.10
N GLY A 27 -24.70 -22.42 33.90
CA GLY A 27 -25.05 -23.35 32.81
C GLY A 27 -23.85 -23.95 32.08
N PHE A 28 -22.63 -23.52 32.40
CA PHE A 28 -21.38 -23.97 31.78
C PHE A 28 -20.36 -24.36 32.86
N PHE A 29 -19.29 -23.58 33.06
CA PHE A 29 -18.29 -23.88 34.10
C PHE A 29 -18.72 -23.44 35.50
N GLY A 30 -19.61 -22.45 35.60
CA GLY A 30 -20.25 -22.07 36.87
C GLY A 30 -19.28 -21.60 37.96
N VAL A 31 -18.20 -20.91 37.61
CA VAL A 31 -17.29 -20.34 38.61
C VAL A 31 -18.03 -19.27 39.42
N GLU A 32 -18.26 -19.59 40.70
CA GLU A 32 -18.99 -18.74 41.61
C GLU A 32 -18.03 -17.84 42.41
N ILE A 33 -18.29 -16.53 42.37
CA ILE A 33 -17.59 -15.54 43.19
C ILE A 33 -18.31 -15.48 44.54
N GLY A 34 -17.62 -15.84 45.63
CA GLY A 34 -18.20 -15.95 46.97
C GLY A 34 -18.45 -17.39 47.45
N GLY A 35 -18.20 -18.39 46.60
CA GLY A 35 -18.24 -19.81 46.96
C GLY A 35 -16.98 -20.25 47.72
N SER A 36 -16.02 -20.86 47.01
CA SER A 36 -14.71 -21.21 47.59
C SER A 36 -13.68 -20.09 47.39
N ALA A 37 -12.65 -20.06 48.23
CA ALA A 37 -11.53 -19.10 48.09
C ALA A 37 -10.87 -19.21 46.71
N PHE A 38 -10.69 -20.44 46.20
CA PHE A 38 -10.12 -20.68 44.88
C PHE A 38 -11.04 -20.20 43.74
N SER A 39 -12.33 -20.54 43.80
CA SER A 39 -13.33 -20.10 42.80
C SER A 39 -13.43 -18.58 42.73
N THR A 40 -13.45 -17.94 43.91
CA THR A 40 -13.51 -16.48 44.04
C THR A 40 -12.25 -15.83 43.47
N ALA A 41 -11.07 -16.32 43.83
CA ALA A 41 -9.81 -15.79 43.30
C ALA A 41 -9.73 -15.93 41.77
N PHE A 42 -10.15 -17.08 41.24
CA PHE A 42 -10.16 -17.34 39.80
C PHE A 42 -11.13 -16.42 39.06
N GLY A 43 -12.38 -16.31 39.54
CA GLY A 43 -13.40 -15.46 38.92
C GLY A 43 -13.02 -13.96 38.92
N VAL A 44 -12.51 -13.46 40.05
CA VAL A 44 -12.06 -12.06 40.14
C VAL A 44 -10.84 -11.79 39.24
N THR A 45 -9.88 -12.72 39.20
CA THR A 45 -8.70 -12.60 38.33
C THR A 45 -9.09 -12.59 36.86
N LEU A 46 -10.04 -13.45 36.46
CA LEU A 46 -10.55 -13.49 35.08
C LEU A 46 -11.21 -12.18 34.67
N LEU A 47 -12.02 -11.58 35.55
CA LEU A 47 -12.65 -10.28 35.28
C LEU A 47 -11.61 -9.16 35.17
N PHE A 48 -10.62 -9.15 36.04
CA PHE A 48 -9.54 -8.17 35.99
C PHE A 48 -8.69 -8.32 34.72
N ALA A 49 -8.32 -9.55 34.36
CA ALA A 49 -7.60 -9.85 33.13
C ALA A 49 -8.42 -9.46 31.89
N SER A 50 -9.73 -9.72 31.90
CA SER A 50 -10.66 -9.30 30.84
C SER A 50 -10.67 -7.78 30.67
N ALA A 51 -10.73 -7.03 31.76
CA ALA A 51 -10.66 -5.57 31.71
C ALA A 51 -9.33 -5.08 31.13
N LEU A 52 -8.20 -5.66 31.54
CA LEU A 52 -6.88 -5.31 31.00
C LEU A 52 -6.77 -5.62 29.50
N VAL A 53 -7.27 -6.78 29.05
CA VAL A 53 -7.30 -7.17 27.63
C VAL A 53 -8.14 -6.20 26.81
N LEU A 54 -9.31 -5.80 27.32
CA LEU A 54 -10.15 -4.81 26.63
C LEU A 54 -9.47 -3.44 26.55
N ILE A 55 -8.88 -2.96 27.64
CA ILE A 55 -8.18 -1.66 27.67
C ILE A 55 -7.00 -1.68 26.69
N TYR A 56 -6.13 -2.69 26.78
CA TYR A 56 -4.97 -2.81 25.92
C TYR A 56 -5.35 -3.03 24.45
N GLY A 57 -6.33 -3.89 24.17
CA GLY A 57 -6.79 -4.15 22.82
C GLY A 57 -7.47 -2.95 22.18
N CYS A 58 -8.29 -2.20 22.93
CA CYS A 58 -8.85 -0.93 22.47
C CYS A 58 -7.74 0.09 22.18
N TYR A 59 -6.74 0.23 23.07
CA TYR A 59 -5.58 1.08 22.81
C TYR A 59 -4.85 0.66 21.53
N TYR A 60 -4.56 -0.64 21.39
CA TYR A 60 -3.83 -1.19 20.25
C TYR A 60 -4.56 -0.98 18.93
N PHE A 61 -5.86 -1.28 18.85
CA PHE A 61 -6.61 -1.18 17.60
C PHE A 61 -7.05 0.25 17.24
N LEU A 62 -7.37 1.08 18.23
CA LEU A 62 -7.85 2.45 17.99
C LEU A 62 -6.72 3.47 17.92
N PHE A 63 -5.69 3.34 18.78
CA PHE A 63 -4.73 4.40 19.03
C PHE A 63 -3.28 4.07 18.65
N LYS A 64 -2.87 2.80 18.62
CA LYS A 64 -1.50 2.45 18.16
C LYS A 64 -1.37 2.88 16.69
N LYS A 65 -0.44 3.81 16.43
CA LYS A 65 -0.07 4.18 15.07
C LYS A 65 0.53 2.93 14.42
N PRO A 66 0.08 2.51 13.23
CA PRO A 66 0.71 1.40 12.53
C PRO A 66 2.18 1.75 12.35
N GLU A 67 3.07 0.91 12.88
CA GLU A 67 4.51 1.03 12.63
C GLU A 67 4.72 0.93 11.12
N ALA A 68 5.61 1.74 10.56
CA ALA A 68 5.89 1.71 9.13
C ALA A 68 6.33 0.29 8.75
N VAL A 69 5.60 -0.35 7.83
CA VAL A 69 5.91 -1.70 7.35
C VAL A 69 7.34 -1.67 6.78
N PRO A 70 8.26 -2.55 7.23
CA PRO A 70 9.59 -2.62 6.66
C PRO A 70 9.48 -2.87 5.15
N ILE A 71 10.10 -2.02 4.32
CA ILE A 71 9.90 -2.05 2.86
C ILE A 71 10.29 -3.41 2.24
N LYS A 72 11.19 -4.15 2.90
CA LYS A 72 11.60 -5.51 2.50
C LYS A 72 10.44 -6.53 2.53
N GLU A 73 9.38 -6.25 3.29
CA GLU A 73 8.23 -7.16 3.47
C GLU A 73 7.08 -6.87 2.51
N ILE A 74 7.10 -5.72 1.82
CA ILE A 74 6.05 -5.33 0.86
C ILE A 74 6.10 -6.27 -0.35
N LYS A 75 5.03 -7.01 -0.62
CA LYS A 75 4.93 -7.95 -1.75
C LYS A 75 3.63 -7.81 -2.52
N THR A 76 2.53 -7.58 -1.81
CA THR A 76 1.18 -7.56 -2.36
C THR A 76 0.71 -6.14 -2.61
N HIS A 77 -0.32 -6.00 -3.45
CA HIS A 77 -0.96 -4.70 -3.73
C HIS A 77 -1.42 -4.03 -2.43
N GLU A 78 -2.03 -4.80 -1.53
CA GLU A 78 -2.53 -4.38 -0.24
C GLU A 78 -1.40 -3.87 0.67
N ASP A 79 -0.22 -4.51 0.64
CA ASP A 79 0.96 -4.04 1.38
C ASP A 79 1.40 -2.65 0.89
N TYR A 80 1.39 -2.42 -0.43
CA TYR A 80 1.72 -1.11 -1.01
C TYR A 80 0.72 -0.03 -0.61
N VAL A 81 -0.58 -0.37 -0.62
CA VAL A 81 -1.65 0.52 -0.17
C VAL A 81 -1.50 0.87 1.30
N GLU A 82 -1.22 -0.12 2.15
CA GLU A 82 -1.02 0.08 3.59
C GLU A 82 0.21 0.96 3.86
N ALA A 83 1.34 0.66 3.21
CA ALA A 83 2.58 1.41 3.38
C ALA A 83 2.42 2.89 2.97
N LEU A 84 1.81 3.18 1.81
CA LEU A 84 1.56 4.55 1.37
C LEU A 84 0.57 5.29 2.28
N SER A 85 -0.46 4.59 2.76
CA SER A 85 -1.48 5.18 3.64
C SER A 85 -0.90 5.73 4.95
N HIS A 86 0.25 5.22 5.39
CA HIS A 86 0.97 5.75 6.56
C HIS A 86 1.39 7.22 6.37
N TYR A 87 1.80 7.60 5.15
CA TYR A 87 2.30 8.93 4.83
C TYR A 87 1.19 9.95 4.51
N ARG A 88 -0.07 9.50 4.40
CA ARG A 88 -1.21 10.38 4.04
C ARG A 88 -1.47 11.50 5.06
N ARG A 89 -0.96 11.35 6.29
CA ARG A 89 -1.14 12.34 7.37
C ARG A 89 -0.11 13.47 7.32
N ILE A 90 0.94 13.31 6.52
CA ILE A 90 1.95 14.34 6.33
C ILE A 90 1.38 15.36 5.36
N ARG A 91 1.01 16.54 5.88
CA ARG A 91 0.23 17.55 5.14
C ARG A 91 0.82 17.90 3.78
N MET A 92 2.14 17.99 3.68
CA MET A 92 2.80 18.34 2.41
C MET A 92 2.77 17.22 1.37
N LEU A 93 2.67 15.97 1.80
CA LEU A 93 2.68 14.80 0.94
C LEU A 93 1.28 14.26 0.68
N GLU A 94 0.25 14.85 1.28
CA GLU A 94 -1.12 14.33 1.24
C GLU A 94 -1.63 14.15 -0.20
N ASP A 95 -1.44 15.17 -1.05
CA ASP A 95 -1.85 15.13 -2.46
C ASP A 95 -1.06 14.08 -3.25
N ASP A 96 0.26 14.04 -3.08
CA ASP A 96 1.16 13.11 -3.77
C ASP A 96 0.86 11.65 -3.37
N VAL A 97 0.62 11.39 -2.08
CA VAL A 97 0.25 10.06 -1.55
C VAL A 97 -1.15 9.67 -2.01
N THR A 98 -2.10 10.61 -2.03
CA THR A 98 -3.46 10.35 -2.51
C THR A 98 -3.45 10.01 -3.99
N LEU A 99 -2.63 10.71 -4.78
CA LEU A 99 -2.40 10.38 -6.19
C LEU A 99 -1.79 8.98 -6.31
N ALA A 100 -0.73 8.65 -5.58
CA ALA A 100 -0.11 7.32 -5.60
C ALA A 100 -1.11 6.19 -5.30
N LEU A 101 -1.97 6.36 -4.30
CA LEU A 101 -3.02 5.41 -3.95
C LEU A 101 -4.07 5.25 -5.07
N SER A 102 -4.46 6.36 -5.70
CA SER A 102 -5.35 6.32 -6.87
C SER A 102 -4.71 5.60 -8.05
N GLN A 103 -3.42 5.81 -8.31
CA GLN A 103 -2.68 5.13 -9.35
C GLN A 103 -2.61 3.62 -9.12
N LEU A 104 -2.44 3.17 -7.86
CA LEU A 104 -2.45 1.75 -7.49
C LEU A 104 -3.78 1.06 -7.85
N ASP A 105 -4.91 1.70 -7.59
CA ASP A 105 -6.22 1.14 -7.97
C ASP A 105 -6.40 1.11 -9.50
N ARG A 106 -5.97 2.19 -10.18
CA ARG A 106 -6.08 2.31 -11.64
C ARG A 106 -5.22 1.29 -12.39
N ILE A 107 -3.99 1.04 -11.97
CA ILE A 107 -3.11 0.08 -12.67
C ILE A 107 -3.69 -1.34 -12.63
N ARG A 108 -4.25 -1.75 -11.50
CA ARG A 108 -4.91 -3.05 -11.31
C ARG A 108 -6.07 -3.21 -12.29
N LYS A 109 -6.97 -2.23 -12.33
CA LYS A 109 -8.13 -2.22 -13.24
C LYS A 109 -7.73 -2.25 -14.71
N LYS A 110 -6.68 -1.49 -15.08
CA LYS A 110 -6.17 -1.46 -16.46
C LYS A 110 -5.58 -2.80 -16.88
N ARG A 111 -4.78 -3.42 -16.00
CA ARG A 111 -4.21 -4.76 -16.23
C ARG A 111 -5.31 -5.81 -16.37
N ASP A 112 -6.29 -5.82 -15.48
CA ASP A 112 -7.42 -6.76 -15.53
C ASP A 112 -8.21 -6.59 -16.84
N THR A 113 -8.57 -5.34 -17.19
CA THR A 113 -9.29 -5.02 -18.44
C THR A 113 -8.52 -5.48 -19.68
N LEU A 114 -7.21 -5.28 -19.72
CA LEU A 114 -6.40 -5.67 -20.87
C LEU A 114 -6.33 -7.19 -21.01
N LEU A 115 -6.11 -7.92 -19.91
CA LEU A 115 -6.13 -9.38 -19.94
C LEU A 115 -7.50 -9.94 -20.35
N ASP A 116 -8.60 -9.33 -19.90
CA ASP A 116 -9.95 -9.72 -20.29
C ASP A 116 -10.18 -9.52 -21.79
N VAL A 117 -9.74 -8.40 -22.35
CA VAL A 117 -9.83 -8.16 -23.80
C VAL A 117 -8.95 -9.14 -24.59
N LEU A 118 -7.77 -9.49 -24.09
CA LEU A 118 -6.94 -10.52 -24.70
C LEU A 118 -7.63 -11.89 -24.71
N ASN A 119 -8.25 -12.29 -23.59
CA ASN A 119 -8.99 -13.56 -23.49
C ASN A 119 -10.20 -13.64 -24.42
N GLN A 120 -10.81 -12.50 -24.75
CA GLN A 120 -11.94 -12.44 -25.69
C GLN A 120 -11.49 -12.54 -27.15
N ARG A 121 -10.24 -12.20 -27.44
CA ARG A 121 -9.72 -12.06 -28.82
C ARG A 121 -8.80 -13.18 -29.27
N PHE A 122 -8.06 -13.79 -28.35
CA PHE A 122 -7.05 -14.78 -28.66
C PHE A 122 -7.24 -16.02 -27.78
N ASP A 123 -6.89 -17.20 -28.30
CA ASP A 123 -6.70 -18.36 -27.44
C ASP A 123 -5.46 -18.15 -26.54
N SER A 124 -5.58 -18.46 -25.25
CA SER A 124 -4.49 -18.34 -24.28
C SER A 124 -3.20 -19.11 -24.63
N THR A 125 -3.32 -20.12 -25.50
CA THR A 125 -2.19 -20.93 -25.98
C THR A 125 -1.42 -20.24 -27.11
N GLU A 126 -2.02 -19.27 -27.80
CA GLU A 126 -1.40 -18.53 -28.91
C GLU A 126 -0.20 -17.71 -28.45
N LEU A 127 0.77 -17.56 -29.36
CA LEU A 127 1.97 -16.77 -29.10
C LEU A 127 1.63 -15.28 -28.95
N SER A 128 0.68 -14.78 -29.75
CA SER A 128 0.18 -13.41 -29.70
C SER A 128 -0.38 -13.06 -28.32
N TYR A 129 -1.25 -13.92 -27.78
CA TYR A 129 -1.77 -13.78 -26.42
C TYR A 129 -0.64 -13.70 -25.40
N LYS A 130 0.26 -14.70 -25.41
CA LYS A 130 1.37 -14.79 -24.44
C LYS A 130 2.27 -13.56 -24.48
N LYS A 131 2.53 -13.01 -25.67
CA LYS A 131 3.35 -11.80 -25.83
C LYS A 131 2.69 -10.58 -25.19
N PHE A 132 1.43 -10.30 -25.53
CA PHE A 132 0.71 -9.15 -24.95
C PHE A 132 0.51 -9.29 -23.44
N ALA A 133 0.15 -10.48 -22.97
CA ALA A 133 0.00 -10.75 -21.55
C ALA A 133 1.32 -10.57 -20.78
N SER A 134 2.43 -11.10 -21.31
CA SER A 134 3.76 -10.95 -20.70
C SER A 134 4.17 -9.49 -20.60
N VAL A 135 3.99 -8.71 -21.67
CA VAL A 135 4.32 -7.28 -21.68
C VAL A 135 3.46 -6.51 -20.69
N THR A 136 2.16 -6.80 -20.62
CA THR A 136 1.24 -6.18 -19.66
C THR A 136 1.68 -6.41 -18.21
N LEU A 137 2.05 -7.65 -17.88
CA LEU A 137 2.54 -8.01 -16.54
C LEU A 137 3.91 -7.40 -16.22
N GLU A 138 4.80 -7.31 -17.21
CA GLU A 138 6.09 -6.62 -17.03
C GLU A 138 5.90 -5.13 -16.74
N VAL A 139 4.98 -4.46 -17.45
CA VAL A 139 4.66 -3.04 -17.23
C VAL A 139 4.04 -2.81 -15.84
N GLU A 140 3.11 -3.68 -15.41
CA GLU A 140 2.56 -3.61 -14.05
C GLU A 140 3.68 -3.77 -12.99
N LYS A 141 4.62 -4.69 -13.21
CA LYS A 141 5.76 -4.88 -12.31
C LYS A 141 6.62 -3.61 -12.21
N LEU A 142 6.84 -2.91 -13.31
CA LEU A 142 7.60 -1.65 -13.32
C LEU A 142 6.89 -0.55 -12.52
N PHE A 143 5.57 -0.47 -12.64
CA PHE A 143 4.77 0.42 -11.82
C PHE A 143 4.99 0.16 -10.32
N TYR A 144 4.90 -1.10 -9.86
CA TYR A 144 5.12 -1.44 -8.45
C TYR A 144 6.57 -1.22 -7.98
N LEU A 145 7.55 -1.37 -8.87
CA LEU A 145 8.94 -1.01 -8.56
C LEU A 145 9.09 0.50 -8.36
N ASN A 146 8.42 1.30 -9.17
CA ASN A 146 8.45 2.75 -9.04
C ASN A 146 7.75 3.23 -7.75
N ILE A 147 6.60 2.64 -7.40
CA ILE A 147 5.96 2.87 -6.09
C ILE A 147 6.89 2.47 -4.94
N ARG A 148 7.64 1.37 -5.07
CA ARG A 148 8.63 0.97 -4.06
C ARG A 148 9.73 2.02 -3.91
N SER A 149 10.21 2.61 -5.01
CA SER A 149 11.18 3.70 -4.97
C SER A 149 10.64 4.94 -4.26
N ILE A 150 9.37 5.29 -4.47
CA ILE A 150 8.68 6.35 -3.72
C ILE A 150 8.68 6.01 -2.22
N LEU A 151 8.26 4.81 -1.84
CA LEU A 151 8.23 4.37 -0.44
C LEU A 151 9.62 4.38 0.21
N ASN A 152 10.67 3.96 -0.51
CA ASN A 152 12.06 4.05 -0.04
C ASN A 152 12.41 5.50 0.30
N ARG A 153 12.06 6.45 -0.57
CA ARG A 153 12.33 7.88 -0.36
C ARG A 153 11.50 8.46 0.80
N LEU A 154 10.24 8.04 0.92
CA LEU A 154 9.35 8.42 2.03
C LEU A 154 9.82 7.89 3.38
N SER A 155 10.42 6.69 3.43
CA SER A 155 10.89 6.09 4.69
C SER A 155 12.05 6.81 5.36
N VAL A 156 12.80 7.61 4.59
CA VAL A 156 13.90 8.44 5.10
C VAL A 156 13.49 9.91 5.27
N PHE A 157 12.23 10.25 4.99
CA PHE A 157 11.72 11.61 5.10
C PHE A 157 11.33 11.93 6.55
N ASP A 158 11.97 12.94 7.14
CA ASP A 158 11.62 13.45 8.47
C ASP A 158 10.74 14.71 8.34
N GLU A 159 9.46 14.58 8.67
CA GLU A 159 8.49 15.68 8.66
C GLU A 159 8.87 16.80 9.62
N THR A 160 9.37 16.46 10.82
CA THR A 160 9.69 17.44 11.84
C THR A 160 10.92 18.27 11.47
N GLU A 161 11.94 17.63 10.90
CA GLU A 161 13.10 18.33 10.40
C GLU A 161 12.72 19.20 9.20
N PHE A 162 11.93 18.68 8.25
CA PHE A 162 11.43 19.43 7.11
C PHE A 162 10.72 20.73 7.53
N GLU A 163 9.76 20.64 8.46
CA GLU A 163 9.04 21.81 8.95
C GLU A 163 9.98 22.81 9.64
N SER A 164 11.00 22.33 10.37
CA SER A 164 11.97 23.19 11.04
C SER A 164 12.85 23.96 10.04
N VAL A 165 13.23 23.31 8.93
CA VAL A 165 14.07 23.89 7.86
C VAL A 165 13.29 24.91 7.04
N MET A 166 12.01 24.63 6.74
CA MET A 166 11.17 25.53 5.95
C MET A 166 10.68 26.74 6.74
N ASN A 167 10.39 26.59 8.03
CA ASN A 167 9.89 27.69 8.86
C ASN A 167 10.98 28.62 9.41
N GLN A 168 12.25 28.45 9.03
CA GLN A 168 13.40 29.27 9.45
C GLN A 168 13.53 29.46 10.98
N LYS A 169 12.94 28.59 11.79
CA LYS A 169 12.93 28.75 13.25
C LYS A 169 14.30 28.50 13.89
N ASN A 170 15.27 28.04 13.11
CA ASN A 170 16.60 27.70 13.58
C ASN A 170 17.61 28.83 13.30
N ALA A 171 17.58 29.88 14.12
CA ALA A 171 18.58 30.96 14.14
C ALA A 171 20.01 30.50 14.53
N ARG A 172 20.24 29.18 14.64
CA ARG A 172 21.49 28.56 15.09
C ARG A 172 22.40 28.10 13.95
N PHE A 173 21.92 28.08 12.71
CA PHE A 173 22.67 27.60 11.55
C PHE A 173 22.96 28.72 10.55
N SER A 174 24.03 28.58 9.77
CA SER A 174 24.32 29.52 8.70
C SER A 174 23.28 29.46 7.58
N THR A 175 23.17 30.56 6.85
CA THR A 175 22.27 30.68 5.69
C THR A 175 22.57 29.66 4.61
N GLU A 176 23.84 29.34 4.38
CA GLU A 176 24.30 28.38 3.38
C GLU A 176 23.84 26.96 3.76
N LEU A 177 24.02 26.58 5.02
CA LEU A 177 23.61 25.25 5.51
C LEU A 177 22.08 25.08 5.47
N LEU A 178 21.33 26.11 5.84
CA LEU A 178 19.87 26.09 5.72
C LEU A 178 19.42 25.96 4.26
N GLN A 179 20.11 26.61 3.33
CA GLN A 179 19.82 26.51 1.91
C GLN A 179 20.13 25.10 1.37
N GLU A 180 21.27 24.51 1.75
CA GLU A 180 21.63 23.15 1.36
C GLU A 180 20.60 22.12 1.86
N ARG A 181 20.16 22.24 3.12
CA ARG A 181 19.07 21.39 3.63
C ARG A 181 17.77 21.54 2.84
N ARG A 182 17.39 22.77 2.46
CA ARG A 182 16.20 22.96 1.62
C ARG A 182 16.35 22.31 0.25
N THR A 183 17.53 22.36 -0.35
CA THR A 183 17.81 21.69 -1.62
C THR A 183 17.59 20.18 -1.49
N VAL A 184 18.14 19.54 -0.45
CA VAL A 184 17.94 18.09 -0.21
C VAL A 184 16.45 17.74 -0.09
N TYR A 185 15.69 18.54 0.67
CA TYR A 185 14.24 18.31 0.79
C TYR A 185 13.46 18.59 -0.50
N SER A 186 13.87 19.59 -1.28
CA SER A 186 13.31 19.86 -2.61
C SER A 186 13.57 18.70 -3.58
N GLU A 187 14.75 18.08 -3.52
CA GLU A 187 15.09 16.90 -4.32
C GLU A 187 14.22 15.70 -3.95
N TYR A 188 13.91 15.49 -2.67
CA TYR A 188 12.97 14.46 -2.23
C TYR A 188 11.61 14.63 -2.90
N LEU A 189 11.04 15.82 -2.82
CA LEU A 189 9.72 16.11 -3.39
C LEU A 189 9.71 16.04 -4.92
N THR A 190 10.77 16.55 -5.56
CA THR A 190 10.94 16.49 -7.01
C THR A 190 11.00 15.05 -7.50
N PHE A 191 11.73 14.18 -6.80
CA PHE A 191 11.79 12.76 -7.09
C PHE A 191 10.41 12.08 -7.00
N ILE A 192 9.64 12.36 -5.94
CA ILE A 192 8.30 11.80 -5.76
C ILE A 192 7.40 12.22 -6.92
N LYS A 193 7.36 13.51 -7.25
CA LYS A 193 6.55 14.03 -8.37
C LYS A 193 6.94 13.43 -9.71
N SER A 194 8.25 13.34 -9.98
CA SER A 194 8.76 12.69 -11.19
C SER A 194 8.32 11.22 -11.25
N SER A 195 8.40 10.49 -10.13
CA SER A 195 7.99 9.09 -10.07
C SER A 195 6.48 8.93 -10.30
N LEU A 196 5.65 9.81 -9.74
CA LEU A 196 4.21 9.83 -9.99
C LEU A 196 3.88 10.14 -11.46
N ALA A 197 4.62 11.04 -12.10
CA ALA A 197 4.48 11.31 -13.53
C ALA A 197 4.85 10.09 -14.38
N THR A 198 5.95 9.39 -14.05
CA THR A 198 6.33 8.13 -14.71
C THR A 198 5.25 7.06 -14.58
N ASN A 199 4.57 6.97 -13.42
CA ASN A 199 3.44 6.07 -13.23
C ASN A 199 2.26 6.40 -14.16
N GLU A 200 1.94 7.69 -14.36
CA GLU A 200 0.93 8.09 -15.34
C GLU A 200 1.33 7.72 -16.77
N GLU A 201 2.60 7.91 -17.14
CA GLU A 201 3.10 7.50 -18.45
C GLU A 201 2.94 6.00 -18.67
N ILE A 202 3.31 5.19 -17.67
CA ILE A 202 3.13 3.73 -17.69
C ILE A 202 1.67 3.36 -17.95
N MET A 203 0.74 3.95 -17.19
CA MET A 203 -0.69 3.68 -17.36
C MET A 203 -1.21 4.13 -18.74
N LEU A 204 -0.71 5.26 -19.24
CA LEU A 204 -1.06 5.75 -20.58
C LEU A 204 -0.59 4.78 -21.67
N LYS A 205 0.61 4.18 -21.53
CA LYS A 205 1.07 3.15 -22.49
C LYS A 205 0.14 1.93 -22.49
N LEU A 206 -0.36 1.50 -21.33
CA LEU A 206 -1.34 0.40 -21.27
C LEU A 206 -2.67 0.76 -21.95
N ASP A 207 -3.13 2.00 -21.80
CA ASP A 207 -4.34 2.47 -22.49
C ASP A 207 -4.17 2.50 -24.00
N LYS A 208 -3.00 2.93 -24.49
CA LYS A 208 -2.67 2.87 -25.92
C LYS A 208 -2.62 1.42 -26.42
N LEU A 209 -2.01 0.52 -25.66
CA LEU A 209 -1.92 -0.90 -26.02
C LEU A 209 -3.30 -1.52 -26.13
N LEU A 210 -4.17 -1.26 -25.15
CA LEU A 210 -5.57 -1.70 -25.17
C LEU A 210 -6.31 -1.17 -26.39
N LEU A 211 -6.14 0.11 -26.71
CA LEU A 211 -6.76 0.73 -27.88
C LEU A 211 -6.27 0.11 -29.20
N GLU A 212 -4.97 -0.13 -29.33
CA GLU A 212 -4.40 -0.79 -30.51
C GLU A 212 -4.96 -2.21 -30.65
N ILE A 213 -4.91 -3.04 -29.60
CA ILE A 213 -5.47 -4.41 -29.60
C ILE A 213 -6.96 -4.39 -29.97
N SER A 214 -7.73 -3.42 -29.47
CA SER A 214 -9.17 -3.33 -29.74
C SER A 214 -9.52 -3.04 -31.20
N ARG A 215 -8.60 -2.42 -31.96
CA ARG A 215 -8.79 -2.02 -33.36
C ARG A 215 -8.36 -3.09 -34.36
N LEU A 216 -7.78 -4.20 -33.89
CA LEU A 216 -7.08 -5.14 -34.75
C LEU A 216 -7.87 -6.44 -34.87
N ASP A 217 -8.11 -6.86 -36.13
CA ASP A 217 -8.99 -8.00 -36.48
C ASP A 217 -8.22 -9.34 -36.60
N SER A 218 -6.90 -9.33 -36.85
CA SER A 218 -6.05 -10.53 -36.90
C SER A 218 -4.56 -10.19 -36.80
N PHE A 219 -3.73 -11.09 -36.25
CA PHE A 219 -2.27 -10.91 -36.12
C PHE A 219 -1.47 -12.13 -36.53
N GLU A 220 -0.32 -11.90 -37.20
CA GLU A 220 0.82 -12.80 -37.14
C GLU A 220 1.81 -12.34 -36.05
N PRO A 221 2.55 -13.27 -35.39
CA PRO A 221 3.46 -12.92 -34.30
C PRO A 221 4.53 -11.86 -34.64
N GLY A 222 4.94 -11.77 -35.91
CA GLY A 222 5.90 -10.77 -36.39
C GLY A 222 5.33 -9.35 -36.48
N ASP A 223 4.01 -9.20 -36.60
CA ASP A 223 3.37 -7.89 -36.68
C ASP A 223 3.29 -7.23 -35.30
N ILE A 224 3.21 -8.04 -34.24
CA ILE A 224 3.10 -7.58 -32.86
C ILE A 224 4.35 -6.82 -32.41
N GLU A 225 5.54 -7.29 -32.77
CA GLU A 225 6.80 -6.66 -32.38
C GLU A 225 7.05 -5.32 -33.09
N ASN A 226 6.38 -5.13 -34.23
CA ASN A 226 6.44 -3.90 -35.01
C ASN A 226 5.35 -2.90 -34.59
N MET A 227 4.45 -3.26 -33.67
CA MET A 227 3.43 -2.33 -33.17
C MET A 227 4.09 -1.15 -32.44
N PRO A 228 3.72 0.10 -32.76
CA PRO A 228 4.29 1.28 -32.12
C PRO A 228 4.17 1.23 -30.59
N CYS A 229 3.03 0.80 -30.05
CA CYS A 229 2.87 0.72 -28.60
C CYS A 229 3.75 -0.36 -27.95
N MET A 230 3.93 -1.51 -28.62
CA MET A 230 4.82 -2.56 -28.15
C MET A 230 6.28 -2.08 -28.09
N GLN A 231 6.73 -1.32 -29.08
CA GLN A 231 8.07 -0.72 -29.08
C GLN A 231 8.23 0.37 -28.02
N GLU A 232 7.22 1.22 -27.83
CA GLU A 232 7.22 2.23 -26.76
C GLU A 232 7.32 1.56 -25.38
N ILE A 233 6.55 0.50 -25.15
CA ILE A 233 6.57 -0.25 -23.89
C ILE A 233 7.91 -0.99 -23.71
N ASP A 234 8.42 -1.65 -24.74
CA ASP A 234 9.73 -2.33 -24.67
C ASP A 234 10.87 -1.35 -24.36
N SER A 235 10.81 -0.15 -24.93
CA SER A 235 11.75 0.93 -24.61
C SER A 235 11.63 1.35 -23.15
N LEU A 236 10.40 1.55 -22.66
CA LEU A 236 10.13 1.88 -21.26
C LEU A 236 10.65 0.79 -20.31
N ILE A 237 10.43 -0.48 -20.65
CA ILE A 237 10.93 -1.64 -19.89
C ILE A 237 12.46 -1.66 -19.86
N LYS A 238 13.11 -1.42 -21.00
CA LYS A 238 14.57 -1.39 -21.09
C LYS A 238 15.18 -0.26 -20.28
N GLN A 239 14.61 0.94 -20.38
CA GLN A 239 15.06 2.11 -19.61
C GLN A 239 14.98 1.84 -18.11
N THR A 240 13.84 1.34 -17.61
CA THR A 240 13.66 1.04 -16.18
C THR A 240 14.52 -0.12 -15.68
N LYS A 241 14.83 -1.14 -16.51
CA LYS A 241 15.78 -2.20 -16.15
C LYS A 241 17.22 -1.68 -15.96
N LEU A 242 17.60 -0.57 -16.59
CA LEU A 242 18.92 0.07 -16.42
C LEU A 242 19.05 0.85 -15.10
N TYR A 243 17.94 1.22 -14.46
CA TYR A 243 17.92 1.89 -13.14
C TYR A 243 18.00 0.90 -11.95
N LYS A 244 18.29 -0.37 -12.19
CA LYS A 244 18.35 -1.43 -11.15
C LYS A 244 19.66 -1.48 -10.33
N ASN A 245 20.55 -0.51 -10.49
CA ASN A 245 21.81 -0.44 -9.72
C ASN A 245 21.67 0.52 -8.55
#